data_AF-A0A926ZAK8-F1
#
_entry.id   AF-A0A926ZAK8-F1
#
_cell.length_a   1.000
_cell.length_b   1.000
_cell.length_c   1.000
_cell.angle_alpha   90.00
_cell.angle_beta   90.00
_cell.angle_gamma   90.00
#
_symmetry.space_group_name_H-M   'P 1'
#
loop_
_entity.id
_entity.type
_entity.pdbx_description
1 polymer ?
#
loop_
_entity_poly.entity_id
_entity_poly.type
_entity_poly.pdbx_seq_one_letter_code
_entity_poly.pdbx_strand_id
1 'polypeptide(L)'
;MGLWEWWQRLKQRADERKVRGDRYIDAAIRSMEVPVEMELGDRQNQIRTQQKVLEQLLVEAANALAQDQISQESFRTFNDAYETARAVLQRCVENISEDLCEQYIQQLIGLQQASESELYTLLQTVETSLIKKEMTQTSFRTFMDAYKAATAKNEKSM
;
A
#
# COMPACT_ATOMS: atom_id res chain seq x y z
N MET A 1 17.77 -32.17 38.47
CA MET A 1 16.79 -31.81 37.42
C MET A 1 16.31 -33.09 36.77
N GLY A 2 15.01 -33.36 36.83
CA GLY A 2 14.42 -34.57 36.28
C GLY A 2 14.14 -34.45 34.78
N LEU A 3 14.14 -35.57 34.05
CA LEU A 3 13.74 -35.66 32.64
C LEU A 3 12.36 -35.04 32.38
N TRP A 4 11.45 -35.11 33.36
CA TRP A 4 10.12 -34.51 33.29
C TRP A 4 10.13 -32.97 33.26
N GLU A 5 10.91 -32.34 34.15
CA GLU A 5 11.05 -30.87 34.19
C GLU A 5 11.70 -30.34 32.91
N TRP A 6 12.69 -31.07 32.40
CA TRP A 6 13.33 -30.76 31.12
C TRP A 6 12.33 -30.83 29.95
N TRP A 7 11.51 -31.89 29.89
CA TRP A 7 10.50 -32.06 28.85
C TRP A 7 9.41 -30.98 28.92
N GLN A 8 8.93 -30.64 30.11
CA GLN A 8 7.96 -29.56 30.30
C GLN A 8 8.50 -28.21 29.81
N ARG A 9 9.75 -27.86 30.13
CA ARG A 9 10.38 -26.62 29.64
C ARG A 9 10.52 -26.62 28.12
N LEU A 10 10.84 -27.77 27.51
CA LEU A 10 10.98 -27.88 26.08
C LEU A 10 9.64 -27.70 25.36
N LYS A 11 8.58 -28.32 25.89
CA LYS A 11 7.21 -28.13 25.40
C LYS A 11 6.76 -26.67 25.52
N GLN A 12 6.98 -26.05 26.69
CA GLN A 12 6.64 -24.65 26.91
C GLN A 12 7.34 -23.72 25.90
N ARG A 13 8.64 -23.92 25.65
CA ARG A 13 9.36 -23.15 24.63
C ARG A 13 8.80 -23.37 23.23
N ALA A 14 8.39 -24.59 22.89
CA ALA A 14 7.77 -24.86 21.58
C ALA A 14 6.44 -24.11 21.44
N ASP A 15 5.59 -24.14 22.46
CA ASP A 15 4.30 -23.44 22.48
C ASP A 15 4.49 -21.91 22.41
N GLU A 16 5.45 -21.35 23.16
CA GLU A 16 5.79 -19.93 23.14
C GLU A 16 6.27 -19.46 21.76
N ARG A 17 7.12 -20.26 21.09
CA ARG A 17 7.59 -19.96 19.73
C ARG A 17 6.44 -19.96 18.73
N LYS A 18 5.52 -20.93 18.84
CA LYS A 18 4.33 -21.01 17.99
C LYS A 18 3.43 -19.78 18.16
N VAL A 19 3.06 -19.44 19.39
CA VAL A 19 2.22 -18.26 19.68
C VAL A 19 2.85 -16.98 19.15
N ARG A 20 4.16 -16.83 19.26
CA ARG A 20 4.87 -15.67 18.71
C ARG A 20 4.84 -15.65 17.18
N GLY A 21 5.03 -16.79 16.54
CA GLY A 21 4.87 -16.94 15.08
C GLY A 21 3.47 -16.55 14.60
N ASP A 22 2.44 -17.09 15.26
CA ASP A 22 1.03 -16.81 14.95
C ASP A 22 0.71 -15.31 15.06
N ARG A 23 1.29 -14.60 16.04
CA ARG A 23 1.14 -13.14 16.17
C ARG A 23 1.69 -12.37 14.97
N TYR A 24 2.85 -12.76 14.44
CA TYR A 24 3.41 -12.11 13.25
C TYR A 24 2.53 -12.35 12.02
N ILE A 25 2.02 -13.58 11.86
CA ILE A 25 1.10 -13.94 10.78
C ILE A 25 -0.18 -13.08 10.87
N ASP A 26 -0.80 -13.02 12.05
CA ASP A 26 -2.02 -12.23 12.27
C ASP A 26 -1.78 -10.72 12.06
N ALA A 27 -0.60 -10.22 12.41
CA ALA A 27 -0.24 -8.83 12.19
C ALA A 27 -0.08 -8.51 10.69
N ALA A 28 0.57 -9.40 9.93
CA ALA A 28 0.66 -9.27 8.48
C ALA A 28 -0.73 -9.31 7.83
N ILE A 29 -1.62 -10.22 8.27
CA ILE A 29 -2.99 -10.30 7.75
C ILE A 29 -3.77 -9.01 8.00
N ARG A 30 -3.74 -8.51 9.23
CA ARG A 30 -4.43 -7.26 9.59
C ARG A 30 -3.91 -6.03 8.85
N SER A 31 -2.65 -6.03 8.40
CA SER A 31 -2.10 -4.93 7.61
C SER A 31 -2.80 -4.73 6.27
N MET A 32 -3.52 -5.75 5.77
CA MET A 32 -4.31 -5.68 4.53
C MET A 32 -5.64 -4.95 4.68
N GLU A 33 -6.10 -4.70 5.91
CA GLU A 33 -7.42 -4.14 6.17
C GLU A 33 -7.41 -2.62 5.89
N VAL A 34 -7.74 -2.23 4.66
CA VAL A 34 -7.91 -0.84 4.24
C VAL A 34 -9.41 -0.54 4.13
N PRO A 35 -9.98 0.33 4.99
CA PRO A 35 -11.38 0.70 4.88
C PRO A 35 -11.65 1.42 3.55
N VAL A 36 -12.69 0.98 2.84
CA VAL A 36 -13.08 1.55 1.54
C VAL A 36 -13.86 2.86 1.70
N GLU A 37 -14.48 3.07 2.86
CA GLU A 37 -15.31 4.24 3.18
C GLU A 37 -14.50 5.51 3.48
N MET A 38 -13.17 5.42 3.53
CA MET A 38 -12.30 6.56 3.79
C MET A 38 -12.17 7.45 2.56
N GLU A 39 -12.08 8.76 2.79
CA GLU A 39 -11.68 9.72 1.76
C GLU A 39 -10.34 9.32 1.14
N LEU A 40 -10.17 9.58 -0.17
CA LEU A 40 -9.02 9.11 -0.95
C LEU A 40 -7.67 9.46 -0.33
N GLY A 41 -7.51 10.70 0.15
CA GLY A 41 -6.28 11.16 0.80
C GLY A 41 -5.98 10.41 2.10
N ASP A 42 -7.01 10.15 2.91
CA ASP A 42 -6.86 9.42 4.17
C ASP A 42 -6.56 7.94 3.92
N ARG A 43 -7.24 7.33 2.94
CA ARG A 43 -7.03 5.95 2.52
C ARG A 43 -5.59 5.74 2.03
N GLN A 44 -5.06 6.70 1.29
CA GLN A 44 -3.68 6.67 0.81
C GLN A 44 -2.65 6.78 1.94
N ASN A 45 -2.88 7.67 2.91
CA ASN A 45 -2.02 7.78 4.09
C ASN A 45 -2.06 6.51 4.95
N GLN A 46 -3.24 5.88 5.06
CA GLN A 46 -3.41 4.62 5.76
C GLN A 46 -2.60 3.51 5.10
N ILE A 47 -2.70 3.35 3.77
CA ILE A 47 -1.92 2.33 3.03
C ILE A 47 -0.42 2.53 3.21
N ARG A 48 0.07 3.78 3.12
CA ARG A 48 1.49 4.08 3.37
C ARG A 48 1.92 3.70 4.78
N THR A 49 1.06 3.94 5.76
CA THR A 49 1.32 3.57 7.15
C THR A 49 1.37 2.05 7.30
N GLN A 50 0.43 1.32 6.69
CA GLN A 50 0.40 -0.14 6.70
C GLN A 50 1.61 -0.76 6.00
N GLN A 51 2.04 -0.20 4.87
CA GLN A 51 3.27 -0.65 4.18
C GLN A 51 4.49 -0.51 5.09
N LYS A 52 4.65 0.62 5.78
CA LYS A 52 5.75 0.83 6.74
C LYS A 52 5.69 -0.16 7.91
N VAL A 53 4.51 -0.38 8.47
CA VAL A 53 4.31 -1.35 9.55
C VAL A 53 4.64 -2.76 9.07
N LEU A 54 4.21 -3.13 7.86
CA LEU A 54 4.49 -4.44 7.27
C LEU A 54 6.00 -4.66 7.05
N GLU A 55 6.72 -3.65 6.58
CA GLU A 55 8.19 -3.69 6.47
C GLU A 55 8.88 -3.85 7.83
N GLN A 56 8.39 -3.17 8.87
CA GLN A 56 8.90 -3.33 10.23
C GLN A 56 8.64 -4.74 10.76
N LEU A 57 7.44 -5.30 10.53
CA LEU A 57 7.10 -6.67 10.92
C LEU A 57 8.03 -7.70 10.29
N LEU A 58 8.44 -7.51 9.02
CA LEU A 58 9.41 -8.39 8.37
C LEU A 58 10.75 -8.40 9.12
N VAL A 59 11.26 -7.22 9.47
CA VAL A 59 12.53 -7.08 10.22
C VAL A 59 12.41 -7.71 11.60
N GLU A 60 11.30 -7.49 12.30
CA GLU A 60 11.06 -8.07 13.62
C GLU A 60 10.96 -9.59 13.57
N ALA A 61 10.21 -10.15 12.62
CA ALA A 61 10.08 -11.60 12.46
C ALA A 61 11.42 -12.24 12.07
N ALA A 62 12.21 -11.60 11.20
CA ALA A 62 13.54 -12.09 10.84
C ALA A 62 14.49 -12.11 12.05
N ASN A 63 14.45 -11.06 12.88
CA ASN A 63 15.21 -11.02 14.13
C ASN A 63 14.74 -12.09 15.13
N ALA A 64 13.43 -12.30 15.24
CA ALA A 64 12.86 -13.33 16.10
C ALA A 64 13.29 -14.74 15.64
N LEU A 65 13.36 -14.99 14.33
CA LEU A 65 13.89 -16.24 13.79
C LEU A 65 15.38 -16.40 14.13
N ALA A 66 16.18 -15.36 13.92
CA ALA A 66 17.62 -15.38 14.21
C ALA A 66 17.92 -15.64 15.71
N GLN A 67 17.01 -15.23 16.59
CA GLN A 67 17.10 -15.44 18.04
C GLN A 67 16.43 -16.75 18.50
N ASP A 68 16.02 -17.64 17.59
CA ASP A 68 15.27 -18.88 17.85
C ASP A 68 14.01 -18.65 18.71
N GLN A 69 13.37 -17.49 18.53
CA GLN A 69 12.12 -17.12 19.21
C GLN A 69 10.87 -17.50 18.42
N ILE A 70 11.03 -17.87 17.15
CA ILE A 70 10.01 -18.49 16.29
C ILE A 70 10.66 -19.63 15.51
N SER A 71 9.86 -20.58 15.02
CA SER A 71 10.37 -21.65 14.17
C SER A 71 10.54 -21.18 12.72
N GLN A 72 11.37 -21.88 11.96
CA GLN A 72 11.49 -21.66 10.50
C GLN A 72 10.15 -21.86 9.77
N GLU A 73 9.34 -22.82 10.22
CA GLU A 73 8.02 -23.07 9.68
C GLU A 73 7.09 -21.87 9.91
N SER A 74 7.02 -21.35 11.13
CA SER A 74 6.25 -20.14 11.43
C SER A 74 6.74 -18.93 10.65
N PHE A 75 8.06 -18.77 10.49
CA PHE A 75 8.62 -17.70 9.68
C PHE A 75 8.26 -17.84 8.19
N ARG A 76 8.24 -19.07 7.66
CA ARG A 76 7.83 -19.32 6.28
C ARG A 76 6.35 -18.94 6.06
N THR A 77 5.46 -19.38 6.94
CA THR A 77 4.04 -19.01 6.86
C THR A 77 3.83 -17.50 7.03
N PHE A 78 4.57 -16.87 7.95
CA PHE A 78 4.60 -15.41 8.06
C PHE A 78 5.04 -14.75 6.76
N ASN A 79 6.10 -15.25 6.12
CA ASN A 79 6.62 -14.66 4.88
C ASN A 79 5.59 -14.76 3.73
N ASP A 80 4.85 -15.87 3.66
CA ASP A 80 3.76 -16.03 2.68
C ASP A 80 2.63 -15.01 2.94
N ALA A 81 2.27 -14.79 4.22
CA ALA A 81 1.30 -13.76 4.60
C ALA A 81 1.82 -12.35 4.31
N TYR A 82 3.11 -12.08 4.55
CA TYR A 82 3.78 -10.81 4.28
C TYR A 82 3.75 -10.48 2.78
N GLU A 83 4.17 -11.40 1.91
CA GLU A 83 4.16 -11.17 0.46
C GLU A 83 2.73 -10.97 -0.07
N THR A 84 1.77 -11.73 0.48
CA THR A 84 0.35 -11.54 0.17
C THR A 84 -0.12 -10.14 0.56
N ALA A 85 0.19 -9.70 1.78
CA ALA A 85 -0.20 -8.40 2.27
C ALA A 85 0.43 -7.26 1.46
N ARG A 86 1.71 -7.40 1.13
CA ARG A 86 2.44 -6.45 0.28
C ARG A 86 1.79 -6.34 -1.10
N ALA A 87 1.42 -7.46 -1.72
CA ALA A 87 0.76 -7.47 -3.02
C ALA A 87 -0.64 -6.82 -2.96
N VAL A 88 -1.40 -7.06 -1.90
CA VAL A 88 -2.71 -6.40 -1.68
C VAL A 88 -2.56 -4.89 -1.54
N LEU A 89 -1.64 -4.44 -0.68
CA LEU A 89 -1.40 -3.01 -0.46
C LEU A 89 -0.90 -2.32 -1.75
N GLN A 90 -0.06 -3.00 -2.54
CA GLN A 90 0.40 -2.50 -3.83
C GLN A 90 -0.77 -2.30 -4.81
N ARG A 91 -1.70 -3.26 -4.90
CA ARG A 91 -2.93 -3.12 -5.69
C ARG A 91 -3.80 -1.98 -5.18
N CYS A 92 -3.88 -1.75 -3.87
CA CYS A 92 -4.62 -0.61 -3.33
C CYS A 92 -4.01 0.73 -3.75
N VAL A 93 -2.69 0.85 -3.80
CA VAL A 93 -2.00 2.05 -4.32
C VAL A 93 -2.33 2.26 -5.81
N GLU A 94 -2.32 1.20 -6.60
CA GLU A 94 -2.65 1.25 -8.03
C GLU A 94 -4.10 1.71 -8.24
N ASN A 95 -5.06 1.12 -7.53
CA ASN A 95 -6.47 1.51 -7.62
C ASN A 95 -6.69 2.98 -7.21
N ILE A 96 -6.08 3.44 -6.11
CA ILE A 96 -6.20 4.85 -5.69
C ILE A 96 -5.59 5.79 -6.73
N SER A 97 -4.49 5.39 -7.35
CA SER A 97 -3.88 6.15 -8.43
C SER A 97 -4.78 6.24 -9.66
N GLU A 98 -5.50 5.17 -9.98
CA GLU A 98 -6.53 5.16 -11.04
C GLU A 98 -7.70 6.08 -10.68
N ASP A 99 -8.24 5.98 -9.46
CA ASP A 99 -9.32 6.84 -8.96
C ASP A 99 -8.93 8.34 -9.02
N LEU A 100 -7.71 8.69 -8.58
CA LEU A 100 -7.19 10.06 -8.67
C LEU A 100 -7.07 10.55 -10.10
N CYS A 101 -6.58 9.70 -11.01
CA CYS A 101 -6.50 10.03 -12.43
C CYS A 101 -7.88 10.27 -13.03
N GLU A 102 -8.85 9.42 -12.71
CA GLU A 102 -10.24 9.61 -13.16
C GLU A 102 -10.79 10.95 -12.66
N GLN A 103 -10.58 11.30 -11.39
CA GLN A 103 -10.99 12.61 -10.86
C GLN A 103 -10.36 13.78 -11.62
N TYR A 104 -9.07 13.72 -11.93
CA TYR A 104 -8.42 14.78 -12.71
C TYR A 104 -8.93 14.85 -14.15
N ILE A 105 -9.22 13.72 -14.78
CA ILE A 105 -9.83 13.70 -16.12
C ILE A 105 -11.25 14.30 -16.07
N GLN A 106 -12.04 14.00 -15.05
CA GLN A 106 -13.37 14.59 -14.89
C GLN A 106 -13.30 16.10 -14.66
N GLN A 107 -12.34 16.57 -13.84
CA GLN A 107 -12.07 18.00 -13.68
C GLN A 107 -11.69 18.66 -15.01
N LEU A 108 -10.80 18.03 -15.78
CA LEU A 108 -10.41 18.50 -17.11
C LEU A 108 -11.60 18.58 -18.08
N ILE A 109 -12.50 17.59 -18.07
CA ILE A 109 -13.69 17.58 -18.94
C ILE A 109 -14.68 18.69 -18.54
N GLY A 110 -14.81 18.96 -17.23
CA GLY A 110 -15.67 20.04 -16.72
C GLY A 110 -15.21 21.43 -17.17
N LEU A 111 -13.93 21.58 -17.51
CA LEU A 111 -13.28 22.82 -17.93
C LEU A 111 -13.49 23.15 -19.43
N GLN A 112 -14.73 23.04 -19.94
CA GLN A 112 -15.07 23.17 -21.38
C GLN A 112 -14.63 24.50 -22.05
N GLN A 113 -14.38 25.56 -21.29
CA GLN A 113 -13.75 26.82 -21.73
C GLN A 113 -12.73 27.32 -20.71
N ALA A 114 -11.86 26.44 -20.20
CA ALA A 114 -10.87 26.85 -19.24
C ALA A 114 -9.91 27.91 -19.80
N SER A 115 -9.66 28.91 -18.97
CA SER A 115 -8.49 29.77 -19.12
C SER A 115 -7.21 28.94 -19.01
N GLU A 116 -6.13 29.41 -19.64
CA GLU A 116 -4.80 28.80 -19.48
C GLU A 116 -4.40 28.66 -18.01
N SER A 117 -4.85 29.59 -17.15
CA SER A 117 -4.57 29.56 -15.72
C SER A 117 -5.22 28.38 -14.99
N GLU A 118 -6.43 27.98 -15.37
CA GLU A 118 -7.14 26.85 -14.78
C GLU A 118 -6.50 25.52 -15.20
N LEU A 119 -6.14 25.41 -16.48
CA LEU A 119 -5.41 24.25 -17.01
C LEU A 119 -4.04 24.10 -16.34
N TYR A 120 -3.31 25.20 -16.17
CA TYR A 120 -2.03 25.21 -15.47
C TYR A 120 -2.18 24.77 -14.01
N THR A 121 -3.21 25.27 -13.32
CA THR A 121 -3.47 24.91 -11.91
C THR A 121 -3.81 23.43 -11.77
N LEU A 122 -4.62 22.89 -12.68
CA LEU A 122 -4.91 21.45 -12.71
C LEU A 122 -3.64 20.64 -12.95
N LEU A 123 -2.85 20.99 -13.97
CA LEU A 123 -1.59 20.31 -14.28
C LEU A 123 -0.62 20.33 -13.09
N GLN A 124 -0.47 21.47 -12.43
CA GLN A 124 0.37 21.60 -11.23
C GLN A 124 -0.12 20.70 -10.09
N THR A 125 -1.43 20.54 -9.94
CA THR A 125 -2.03 19.63 -8.95
C THR A 125 -1.69 18.19 -9.28
N VAL A 126 -1.86 17.78 -10.54
CA VAL A 126 -1.51 16.44 -11.02
C VAL A 126 -0.02 16.14 -10.83
N GLU A 127 0.86 17.08 -11.18
CA GLU A 127 2.30 16.98 -10.98
C GLU A 127 2.66 16.82 -9.50
N THR A 128 2.01 17.58 -8.63
CA THR A 128 2.21 17.48 -7.18
C THR A 128 1.85 16.08 -6.67
N SER A 129 0.74 15.51 -7.14
CA SER A 129 0.32 14.15 -6.79
C SER A 129 1.30 13.09 -7.30
N LEU A 130 1.89 13.28 -8.49
CA LEU A 130 2.97 12.41 -8.98
C LEU A 130 4.22 12.50 -8.08
N ILE A 131 4.67 13.72 -7.75
CA ILE A 131 5.86 13.96 -6.92
C ILE A 131 5.70 13.34 -5.53
N LYS A 132 4.52 13.48 -4.94
CA LYS A 132 4.18 12.86 -3.64
C LYS A 132 4.03 11.34 -3.72
N LYS A 133 4.16 10.73 -4.91
CA LYS A 133 3.88 9.31 -5.16
C LYS A 133 2.45 8.94 -4.75
N GLU A 134 1.53 9.87 -4.97
CA GLU A 134 0.09 9.67 -4.79
C GLU A 134 -0.55 9.10 -6.05
N MET A 135 0.08 9.39 -7.19
CA MET A 135 -0.28 8.88 -8.50
C MET A 135 0.93 8.17 -9.12
N THR A 136 0.66 7.07 -9.81
CA THR A 136 1.66 6.30 -10.56
C THR A 136 2.01 7.01 -11.87
N GLN A 137 3.17 6.65 -12.44
CA GLN A 137 3.59 7.13 -13.76
C GLN A 137 2.61 6.72 -14.87
N THR A 138 2.01 5.54 -14.76
CA THR A 138 1.02 5.05 -15.72
C THR A 138 -0.23 5.93 -15.70
N SER A 139 -0.80 6.17 -14.52
CA SER A 139 -1.96 7.04 -14.36
C SER A 139 -1.66 8.48 -14.80
N PHE A 140 -0.48 9.02 -14.47
CA PHE A 140 -0.04 10.33 -14.95
C PHE A 140 -0.02 10.40 -16.48
N ARG A 141 0.54 9.39 -17.14
CA ARG A 141 0.60 9.33 -18.60
C ARG A 141 -0.80 9.30 -19.20
N THR A 142 -1.71 8.51 -18.64
CA THR A 142 -3.12 8.47 -19.07
C THR A 142 -3.77 9.84 -18.95
N PHE A 143 -3.57 10.55 -17.83
CA PHE A 143 -4.03 11.92 -17.68
C PHE A 143 -3.44 12.85 -18.75
N MET A 144 -2.13 12.78 -19.00
CA MET A 144 -1.47 13.63 -20.00
C MET A 144 -1.97 13.39 -21.42
N ASP A 145 -2.33 12.15 -21.75
CA ASP A 145 -2.92 11.82 -23.05
C ASP A 145 -4.34 12.41 -23.18
N ALA A 146 -5.14 12.34 -22.11
CA ALA A 146 -6.45 13.00 -22.05
C ALA A 146 -6.33 14.54 -22.13
N TYR A 147 -5.36 15.13 -21.42
CA TYR A 147 -5.04 16.56 -21.45
C TYR A 147 -4.76 17.04 -22.87
N LYS A 148 -3.85 16.37 -23.59
CA LYS A 148 -3.52 16.71 -24.98
C LYS A 148 -4.72 16.61 -25.91
N ALA A 149 -5.57 15.58 -25.72
CA ALA A 149 -6.77 15.41 -26.53
C ALA A 149 -7.77 16.53 -26.30
N ALA A 150 -7.94 16.98 -25.05
CA ALA A 150 -8.83 18.08 -24.69
C ALA A 150 -8.34 19.43 -25.26
N THR A 151 -7.05 19.74 -25.13
CA THR A 151 -6.50 21.02 -25.62
C THR A 151 -6.49 21.10 -27.14
N ALA A 152 -6.17 20.01 -27.84
CA ALA A 152 -6.19 19.96 -29.31
C ALA A 152 -7.60 20.16 -29.90
N LYS A 153 -8.65 19.84 -29.14
CA LYS A 153 -10.05 20.06 -29.56
C LYS A 153 -10.46 21.53 -29.44
N ASN A 154 -9.95 22.24 -28.44
CA ASN A 154 -10.20 23.67 -28.26
C ASN A 154 -9.54 24.51 -29.37
N GLU A 155 -8.34 24.15 -29.80
CA GLU A 155 -7.65 24.84 -30.92
C GLU A 155 -8.38 24.68 -32.27
N LYS A 156 -9.14 23.59 -32.47
CA LYS A 156 -9.90 23.34 -33.71
C LYS A 156 -11.31 23.95 -33.74
N SER A 157 -11.79 24.45 -32.61
CA SER A 157 -13.14 25.04 -32.48
C SER A 157 -13.12 26.57 -32.50
N MET A 158 -11.94 27.19 -32.59
CA MET A 158 -11.70 28.61 -32.89
C MET A 158 -11.38 28.79 -34.38
#